data_AF-A0A7S4LPY2-F1
#
_entry.id   AF-A0A7S4LPY2-F1
#
_cell.length_a   1.000
_cell.length_b   1.000
_cell.length_c   1.000
_cell.angle_alpha   90.00
_cell.angle_beta   90.00
_cell.angle_gamma   90.00
#
_symmetry.space_group_name_H-M   'P 1'
#
loop_
_entity.id
_entity.type
_entity.pdbx_description
1 polymer ?
#
loop_
_entity_poly.entity_id
_entity_poly.type
_entity_poly.pdbx_seq_one_letter_code
_entity_poly.pdbx_strand_id
1 'polypeptide(L)'
;RAGLGPSAWAEYSRCLPADEAAATPLNVLLWPEAEQERLLEGTQLLQTVRSYRAYVASEEERCGLGPGELLWAFAAVRTHRRPPLDDGPELAVVPLLDLIRHAPSDLSNAALKRPGMFGAGRPLRAEAARDIEAGEIVTCDLTPAGAFLGDGALLLDYAQAYLARQVPTYELVLPVPEDCEFRDDKVDILETAELGEEMIFTLLAGQDPPQELLATLRLLGLKGKDAFLLESVFRREAWGFCQAPISMDNEREMCEAMLGSARAALEAMGGAEAAGAWERTKLDSREAVAAFVRRSEARVLTSFAEWFSTRLQDLSKLEYYQEKRLKDLNLLDASGQSTYSEADDVW
;
A
#
# COMPACT_ATOMS: atom_id res chain seq x y z
N ARG A 1 -36.02 -8.50 -16.41
CA ARG A 1 -35.30 -7.78 -17.49
C ARG A 1 -35.68 -8.39 -18.85
N ALA A 2 -36.68 -7.85 -19.53
CA ALA A 2 -37.06 -8.23 -20.89
C ALA A 2 -36.83 -7.00 -21.78
N GLY A 3 -35.88 -7.08 -22.73
CA GLY A 3 -35.59 -5.94 -23.63
C GLY A 3 -34.16 -5.83 -24.17
N LEU A 4 -33.22 -6.67 -23.75
CA LEU A 4 -31.89 -6.72 -24.38
C LEU A 4 -31.86 -7.91 -25.35
N GLY A 5 -31.52 -7.65 -26.61
CA GLY A 5 -31.22 -8.71 -27.58
C GLY A 5 -30.03 -9.58 -27.10
N PRO A 6 -29.71 -10.67 -27.82
CA PRO A 6 -28.61 -11.55 -27.41
C PRO A 6 -27.29 -10.75 -27.34
N SER A 7 -26.66 -10.75 -26.17
CA SER A 7 -25.36 -10.10 -25.96
C SER A 7 -24.30 -10.81 -26.79
N ALA A 8 -23.45 -10.05 -27.50
CA ALA A 8 -22.26 -10.58 -28.17
C ALA A 8 -21.29 -11.28 -27.19
N TRP A 9 -21.42 -10.99 -25.89
CA TRP A 9 -20.57 -11.53 -24.82
C TRP A 9 -21.27 -12.60 -23.99
N ALA A 10 -22.43 -13.12 -24.42
CA ALA A 10 -23.21 -14.07 -23.63
C ALA A 10 -22.42 -15.32 -23.22
N GLU A 11 -21.58 -15.86 -24.11
CA GLU A 11 -20.71 -17.00 -23.78
C GLU A 11 -19.61 -16.62 -22.78
N TYR A 12 -18.96 -15.48 -22.98
CA TYR A 12 -17.94 -14.99 -22.04
C TYR A 12 -18.52 -14.75 -20.64
N SER A 13 -19.69 -14.11 -20.55
CA SER A 13 -20.37 -13.87 -19.27
C SER A 13 -20.73 -15.16 -18.53
N ARG A 14 -20.94 -16.28 -19.23
CA ARG A 14 -21.17 -17.60 -18.60
C ARG A 14 -19.88 -18.24 -18.08
N CYS A 15 -18.71 -17.84 -18.59
CA CYS A 15 -17.42 -18.30 -18.09
C CYS A 15 -16.95 -17.55 -16.85
N LEU A 16 -17.53 -16.38 -16.57
CA LEU A 16 -17.24 -15.64 -15.34
C LEU A 16 -17.75 -16.42 -14.13
N PRO A 17 -17.02 -16.42 -13.00
CA PRO A 17 -17.49 -17.04 -11.78
C PRO A 17 -18.88 -16.52 -11.41
N ALA A 18 -19.82 -17.44 -11.24
CA ALA A 18 -21.14 -17.10 -10.73
C ALA A 18 -21.02 -16.51 -9.32
N ASP A 19 -22.04 -15.76 -8.90
CA ASP A 19 -22.23 -15.23 -7.54
C ASP A 19 -22.37 -16.33 -6.45
N GLU A 20 -22.12 -17.59 -6.79
CA GLU A 20 -22.16 -18.67 -5.82
C GLU A 20 -20.94 -18.60 -4.91
N ALA A 21 -21.21 -18.13 -3.69
CA ALA A 21 -20.32 -18.06 -2.54
C ALA A 21 -19.26 -19.19 -2.44
N ALA A 22 -19.59 -20.43 -2.83
CA ALA A 22 -18.66 -21.55 -2.73
C ALA A 22 -17.56 -21.61 -3.82
N ALA A 23 -17.70 -20.90 -4.95
CA ALA A 23 -16.90 -21.16 -6.15
C ALA A 23 -15.54 -20.43 -6.19
N THR A 24 -15.37 -19.32 -5.46
CA THR A 24 -14.12 -18.54 -5.51
C THR A 24 -13.70 -18.03 -4.12
N PRO A 25 -12.92 -18.81 -3.34
CA PRO A 25 -12.41 -18.35 -2.06
C PRO A 25 -11.56 -17.08 -2.20
N LEU A 26 -10.98 -16.80 -3.37
CA LEU A 26 -10.14 -15.62 -3.58
C LEU A 26 -10.91 -14.30 -3.80
N ASN A 27 -12.18 -14.34 -4.19
CA ASN A 27 -12.97 -13.13 -4.43
C ASN A 27 -13.62 -12.64 -3.13
N VAL A 28 -12.84 -11.94 -2.32
CA VAL A 28 -13.25 -11.49 -0.98
C VAL A 28 -14.46 -10.56 -1.00
N LEU A 29 -14.69 -9.79 -2.08
CA LEU A 29 -15.86 -8.90 -2.20
C LEU A 29 -17.19 -9.65 -2.20
N LEU A 30 -17.22 -10.87 -2.73
CA LEU A 30 -18.43 -11.70 -2.87
C LEU A 30 -18.64 -12.67 -1.71
N TRP A 31 -17.79 -12.66 -0.69
CA TRP A 31 -18.04 -13.44 0.51
C TRP A 31 -19.30 -12.92 1.25
N PRO A 32 -20.05 -13.78 1.96
CA PRO A 32 -21.07 -13.33 2.89
C PRO A 32 -20.48 -12.38 3.93
N GLU A 33 -21.18 -11.29 4.24
CA GLU A 33 -20.68 -10.28 5.19
C GLU A 33 -20.33 -10.89 6.54
N ALA A 34 -21.21 -11.73 7.09
CA ALA A 34 -20.97 -12.42 8.36
C ALA A 34 -19.67 -13.26 8.35
N GLU A 35 -19.27 -13.81 7.19
CA GLU A 35 -18.01 -14.53 7.06
C GLU A 35 -16.81 -13.59 6.93
N GLN A 36 -16.93 -12.49 6.17
CA GLN A 36 -15.89 -11.45 6.09
C GLN A 36 -15.58 -10.90 7.49
N GLU A 37 -16.63 -10.54 8.22
CA GLU A 37 -16.55 -10.00 9.58
C GLU A 37 -15.84 -10.97 10.52
N ARG A 38 -16.25 -12.24 10.52
CA ARG A 38 -15.67 -13.27 11.39
C ARG A 38 -14.25 -13.65 11.01
N LEU A 39 -13.95 -13.79 9.71
CA LEU A 39 -12.68 -14.35 9.25
C LEU A 39 -11.58 -13.30 9.09
N LEU A 40 -11.93 -12.08 8.68
CA LEU A 40 -10.98 -10.99 8.39
C LEU A 40 -10.93 -9.94 9.51
N GLU A 41 -11.53 -10.22 10.68
CA GLU A 41 -11.48 -9.32 11.83
C GLU A 41 -10.05 -8.85 12.11
N GLY A 42 -9.93 -7.53 12.34
CA GLY A 42 -8.68 -6.83 12.61
C GLY A 42 -7.81 -6.49 11.38
N THR A 43 -8.08 -7.09 10.22
CA THR A 43 -7.26 -6.88 9.02
C THR A 43 -7.58 -5.55 8.32
N GLN A 44 -6.57 -4.98 7.65
CA GLN A 44 -6.75 -3.86 6.73
C GLN A 44 -7.66 -4.27 5.56
N LEU A 45 -7.51 -5.49 5.04
CA LEU A 45 -8.36 -5.97 3.95
C LEU A 45 -9.86 -5.87 4.28
N LEU A 46 -10.28 -6.18 5.51
CA LEU A 46 -11.68 -6.04 5.92
C LEU A 46 -12.16 -4.59 5.82
N GLN A 47 -11.36 -3.62 6.26
CA GLN A 47 -11.72 -2.20 6.18
C GLN A 47 -11.87 -1.74 4.73
N THR A 48 -10.97 -2.19 3.87
CA THR A 48 -11.02 -1.88 2.43
C THR A 48 -12.26 -2.51 1.79
N VAL A 49 -12.57 -3.79 2.09
CA VAL A 49 -13.76 -4.49 1.59
C VAL A 49 -15.05 -3.78 2.02
N ARG A 50 -15.15 -3.38 3.30
CA ARG A 50 -16.29 -2.62 3.82
C ARG A 50 -16.49 -1.30 3.08
N SER A 51 -15.40 -0.57 2.86
CA SER A 51 -15.42 0.71 2.14
C SER A 51 -15.94 0.54 0.71
N TYR A 52 -15.48 -0.49 -0.01
CA TYR A 52 -15.99 -0.79 -1.35
C TYR A 52 -17.45 -1.22 -1.35
N ARG A 53 -17.88 -2.05 -0.39
CA ARG A 53 -19.30 -2.46 -0.30
C ARG A 53 -20.22 -1.29 0.00
N ALA A 54 -19.83 -0.41 0.93
CA ALA A 54 -20.59 0.80 1.24
C ALA A 54 -20.70 1.72 0.00
N TYR A 55 -19.61 1.88 -0.74
CA TYR A 55 -19.61 2.63 -2.00
C TYR A 55 -20.51 1.99 -3.06
N VAL A 56 -20.44 0.68 -3.27
CA VAL A 56 -21.30 -0.01 -4.26
C VAL A 56 -22.77 0.11 -3.87
N ALA A 57 -23.11 -0.03 -2.59
CA ALA A 57 -24.47 0.11 -2.11
C ALA A 57 -25.04 1.52 -2.34
N SER A 58 -24.25 2.58 -2.11
CA SER A 58 -24.69 3.95 -2.40
C SER A 58 -24.87 4.19 -3.91
N GLU A 59 -24.04 3.56 -4.74
CA GLU A 59 -24.16 3.61 -6.20
C GLU A 59 -25.39 2.85 -6.71
N GLU A 60 -25.73 1.71 -6.09
CA GLU A 60 -26.97 0.97 -6.37
C GLU A 60 -28.21 1.83 -6.10
N GLU A 61 -28.25 2.49 -4.93
CA GLU A 61 -29.32 3.41 -4.56
C GLU A 61 -29.42 4.56 -5.57
N ARG A 62 -28.29 5.19 -5.92
CA ARG A 62 -28.22 6.28 -6.89
C ARG A 62 -28.72 5.87 -8.28
N CYS A 63 -28.51 4.61 -8.68
CA CYS A 63 -28.93 4.08 -9.97
C CYS A 63 -30.33 3.45 -9.96
N GLY A 64 -31.00 3.37 -8.81
CA GLY A 64 -32.30 2.71 -8.66
C GLY A 64 -32.23 1.19 -8.87
N LEU A 65 -31.08 0.57 -8.55
CA LEU A 65 -30.88 -0.88 -8.59
C LEU A 65 -31.26 -1.50 -7.24
N GLY A 66 -31.63 -2.78 -7.25
CA GLY A 66 -31.85 -3.54 -6.03
C GLY A 66 -30.53 -3.80 -5.27
N PRO A 67 -30.57 -4.03 -3.94
CA PRO A 67 -29.38 -4.36 -3.17
C PRO A 67 -28.64 -5.58 -3.73
N GLY A 68 -27.33 -5.44 -3.96
CA GLY A 68 -26.45 -6.49 -4.47
C GLY A 68 -26.55 -6.72 -5.99
N GLU A 69 -27.43 -6.04 -6.72
CA GLU A 69 -27.56 -6.20 -8.18
C GLU A 69 -26.33 -5.69 -8.95
N LEU A 70 -25.56 -4.76 -8.39
CA LEU A 70 -24.34 -4.20 -8.97
C LEU A 70 -23.08 -4.89 -8.43
N LEU A 71 -23.11 -5.42 -7.21
CA LEU A 71 -21.92 -5.98 -6.54
C LEU A 71 -21.21 -7.06 -7.34
N TRP A 72 -21.94 -8.00 -7.94
CA TRP A 72 -21.34 -9.02 -8.80
C TRP A 72 -20.62 -8.40 -10.01
N ALA A 73 -21.27 -7.45 -10.69
CA ALA A 73 -20.69 -6.80 -11.87
C ALA A 73 -19.46 -5.96 -11.49
N PHE A 74 -19.53 -5.25 -10.35
CA PHE A 74 -18.41 -4.51 -9.79
C PHE A 74 -17.22 -5.43 -9.50
N ALA A 75 -17.47 -6.53 -8.79
CA ALA A 75 -16.44 -7.51 -8.47
C ALA A 75 -15.86 -8.15 -9.74
N ALA A 76 -16.70 -8.55 -10.70
CA ALA A 76 -16.27 -9.15 -11.96
C ALA A 76 -15.39 -8.20 -12.80
N VAL A 77 -15.80 -6.93 -12.94
CA VAL A 77 -14.97 -5.94 -13.63
C VAL A 77 -13.65 -5.75 -12.90
N ARG A 78 -13.68 -5.65 -11.56
CA ARG A 78 -12.47 -5.47 -10.78
C ARG A 78 -11.52 -6.65 -11.00
N THR A 79 -11.96 -7.88 -10.74
CA THR A 79 -11.10 -9.07 -10.75
C THR A 79 -10.63 -9.52 -12.13
N HIS A 80 -11.33 -9.12 -13.20
CA HIS A 80 -10.98 -9.48 -14.58
C HIS A 80 -10.37 -8.31 -15.38
N ARG A 81 -10.25 -7.11 -14.79
CA ARG A 81 -9.59 -5.99 -15.47
C ARG A 81 -8.13 -6.31 -15.74
N ARG A 82 -7.60 -5.66 -16.77
CA ARG A 82 -6.17 -5.65 -17.06
C ARG A 82 -5.58 -4.29 -16.70
N PRO A 83 -4.27 -4.24 -16.38
CA PRO A 83 -3.54 -2.98 -16.36
C PRO A 83 -3.76 -2.20 -17.67
N PRO A 84 -3.58 -0.87 -17.67
CA PRO A 84 -3.76 -0.04 -18.85
C PRO A 84 -3.09 -0.64 -20.08
N LEU A 85 -3.85 -0.75 -21.17
CA LEU A 85 -3.35 -1.33 -22.42
C LEU A 85 -2.57 -0.27 -23.19
N ASP A 86 -1.43 -0.65 -23.78
CA ASP A 86 -0.67 0.25 -24.63
C ASP A 86 -1.53 0.70 -25.84
N ASP A 87 -1.56 2.01 -26.08
CA ASP A 87 -2.43 2.68 -27.06
C ASP A 87 -3.94 2.39 -26.87
N GLY A 88 -4.37 2.04 -25.65
CA GLY A 88 -5.73 1.59 -25.35
C GLY A 88 -6.41 2.30 -24.17
N PRO A 89 -7.56 1.77 -23.72
CA PRO A 89 -8.26 2.30 -22.56
C PRO A 89 -7.52 1.97 -21.26
N GLU A 90 -7.72 2.81 -20.24
CA GLU A 90 -7.17 2.63 -18.89
C GLU A 90 -7.77 1.44 -18.15
N LEU A 91 -9.02 1.10 -18.47
CA LEU A 91 -9.74 -0.04 -17.90
C LEU A 91 -10.29 -0.90 -19.04
N ALA A 92 -9.88 -2.17 -19.09
CA ALA A 92 -10.43 -3.15 -20.03
C ALA A 92 -10.56 -4.51 -19.37
N VAL A 93 -11.69 -5.16 -19.65
CA VAL A 93 -11.87 -6.60 -19.46
C VAL A 93 -11.67 -7.25 -20.82
N VAL A 94 -10.66 -8.10 -20.94
CA VAL A 94 -10.28 -8.72 -22.21
C VAL A 94 -10.46 -10.23 -22.08
N PRO A 95 -11.52 -10.80 -22.68
CA PRO A 95 -11.74 -12.25 -22.67
C PRO A 95 -10.50 -13.02 -23.13
N LEU A 96 -10.26 -14.18 -22.50
CA LEU A 96 -9.09 -15.05 -22.65
C LEU A 96 -7.83 -14.51 -21.97
N LEU A 97 -7.51 -13.23 -22.20
CA LEU A 97 -6.39 -12.60 -21.50
C LEU A 97 -6.66 -12.50 -20.01
N ASP A 98 -7.92 -12.27 -19.63
CA ASP A 98 -8.41 -12.18 -18.25
C ASP A 98 -8.21 -13.46 -17.42
N LEU A 99 -7.98 -14.61 -18.05
CA LEU A 99 -7.69 -15.89 -17.39
C LEU A 99 -6.23 -16.04 -16.92
N ILE A 100 -5.33 -15.17 -17.39
CA ILE A 100 -3.90 -15.25 -17.10
C ILE A 100 -3.62 -14.82 -15.67
N ARG A 101 -2.79 -15.62 -14.98
CA ARG A 101 -2.45 -15.43 -13.58
C ARG A 101 -1.33 -14.43 -13.36
N HIS A 102 -1.34 -13.80 -12.20
CA HIS A 102 -0.30 -12.92 -11.70
C HIS A 102 0.94 -13.69 -11.28
N ALA A 103 2.08 -13.32 -11.85
CA ALA A 103 3.44 -13.65 -11.42
C ALA A 103 4.43 -12.70 -12.16
N PRO A 104 5.74 -12.70 -11.84
CA PRO A 104 6.75 -12.05 -12.64
C PRO A 104 6.61 -12.44 -14.11
N SER A 105 6.49 -11.44 -14.97
CA SER A 105 5.80 -11.60 -16.26
C SER A 105 6.49 -12.58 -17.22
N ASP A 106 5.74 -13.59 -17.65
CA ASP A 106 6.08 -14.41 -18.82
C ASP A 106 5.59 -13.78 -20.14
N LEU A 107 4.77 -12.72 -20.04
CA LEU A 107 4.22 -11.98 -21.17
C LEU A 107 4.82 -10.59 -21.28
N SER A 108 4.95 -10.11 -22.52
CA SER A 108 5.11 -8.69 -22.81
C SER A 108 3.82 -7.94 -22.49
N ASN A 109 3.90 -6.62 -22.35
CA ASN A 109 2.72 -5.76 -22.26
C ASN A 109 1.74 -6.04 -23.41
N ALA A 110 0.45 -6.03 -23.09
CA ALA A 110 -0.61 -6.21 -24.07
C ALA A 110 -0.91 -4.87 -24.75
N ALA A 111 -0.87 -4.85 -26.08
CA ALA A 111 -0.98 -3.63 -26.87
C ALA A 111 -2.08 -3.73 -27.93
N LEU A 112 -2.88 -2.66 -28.08
CA LEU A 112 -3.86 -2.58 -29.15
C LEU A 112 -3.18 -2.18 -30.46
N LYS A 113 -3.07 -3.11 -31.40
CA LYS A 113 -2.48 -2.83 -32.71
C LYS A 113 -3.41 -1.96 -33.55
N ARG A 114 -2.80 -1.22 -34.48
CA ARG A 114 -3.53 -0.46 -35.50
C ARG A 114 -4.33 -1.44 -36.37
N PRO A 115 -5.56 -1.07 -36.79
CA PRO A 115 -6.34 -1.92 -37.65
C PRO A 115 -5.60 -2.11 -38.99
N GLY A 116 -5.55 -3.34 -39.48
CA GLY A 116 -5.02 -3.63 -40.81
C GLY A 116 -5.95 -3.10 -41.90
N MET A 117 -5.45 -3.00 -43.14
CA MET A 117 -6.17 -2.44 -44.29
C MET A 117 -7.51 -3.13 -44.62
N PHE A 118 -7.77 -4.31 -44.02
CA PHE A 118 -8.97 -5.13 -44.23
C PHE A 118 -9.63 -5.61 -42.92
N GLY A 119 -9.17 -5.13 -41.76
CA GLY A 119 -9.65 -5.61 -40.46
C GLY A 119 -10.82 -4.77 -39.91
N ALA A 120 -11.90 -5.43 -39.51
CA ALA A 120 -12.90 -4.80 -38.64
C ALA A 120 -12.38 -4.81 -37.19
N GLY A 121 -11.90 -3.65 -36.71
CA GLY A 121 -11.48 -3.45 -35.33
C GLY A 121 -9.96 -3.47 -35.09
N ARG A 122 -9.56 -3.11 -33.86
CA ARG A 122 -8.18 -3.08 -33.38
C ARG A 122 -7.88 -4.40 -32.64
N PRO A 123 -7.00 -5.27 -33.16
CA PRO A 123 -6.67 -6.50 -32.43
C PRO A 123 -5.77 -6.18 -31.24
N LEU A 124 -5.99 -6.88 -30.13
CA LEU A 124 -5.07 -6.88 -29.00
C LEU A 124 -3.98 -7.93 -29.23
N ARG A 125 -2.72 -7.57 -28.98
CA ARG A 125 -1.57 -8.48 -29.06
C ARG A 125 -0.91 -8.57 -27.69
N ALA A 126 -0.74 -9.80 -27.20
CA ALA A 126 0.14 -10.15 -26.10
C ALA A 126 1.14 -11.19 -26.62
N GLU A 127 2.42 -11.04 -26.28
CA GLU A 127 3.50 -11.91 -26.75
C GLU A 127 4.19 -12.54 -25.55
N ALA A 128 4.73 -13.75 -25.72
CA ALA A 128 5.59 -14.32 -24.69
C ALA A 128 6.89 -13.49 -24.59
N ALA A 129 7.26 -13.11 -23.38
CA ALA A 129 8.52 -12.42 -23.08
C ALA A 129 9.72 -13.39 -22.98
N ARG A 130 9.45 -14.70 -22.94
CA ARG A 130 10.43 -15.78 -22.92
C ARG A 130 9.89 -17.03 -23.61
N ASP A 131 10.75 -18.02 -23.80
CA ASP A 131 10.32 -19.36 -24.19
C ASP A 131 9.48 -19.98 -23.06
N ILE A 132 8.32 -20.54 -23.42
CA ILE A 132 7.36 -21.19 -22.51
C ILE A 132 7.21 -22.64 -22.97
N GLU A 133 7.43 -23.59 -22.07
CA GLU A 133 7.37 -25.01 -22.40
C GLU A 133 5.92 -25.50 -22.53
N ALA A 134 5.70 -26.56 -23.32
CA ALA A 134 4.39 -27.18 -23.43
C ALA A 134 3.94 -27.75 -22.07
N GLY A 135 2.81 -27.25 -21.56
CA GLY A 135 2.28 -27.61 -20.24
C GLY A 135 2.61 -26.62 -19.13
N GLU A 136 3.44 -25.61 -19.39
CA GLU A 136 3.70 -24.52 -18.47
C GLU A 136 2.51 -23.53 -18.40
N ILE A 137 2.27 -22.98 -17.21
CA ILE A 137 1.23 -21.96 -17.00
C ILE A 137 1.77 -20.61 -17.45
N VAL A 138 1.10 -19.96 -18.39
CA VAL A 138 1.41 -18.59 -18.80
C VAL A 138 0.99 -17.61 -17.71
N THR A 139 1.88 -16.69 -17.35
CA THR A 139 1.63 -15.66 -16.33
C THR A 139 1.90 -14.24 -16.85
N CYS A 140 1.37 -13.23 -16.17
CA CYS A 140 1.64 -11.82 -16.46
C CYS A 140 1.76 -11.00 -15.17
N ASP A 141 2.55 -9.94 -15.22
CA ASP A 141 2.53 -8.95 -14.15
C ASP A 141 1.25 -8.11 -14.23
N LEU A 142 0.46 -8.09 -13.15
CA LEU A 142 -0.78 -7.32 -13.03
C LEU A 142 -0.55 -6.02 -12.23
N THR A 143 0.69 -5.81 -11.77
CA THR A 143 1.07 -4.63 -11.02
C THR A 143 1.12 -3.45 -11.99
N PRO A 144 0.48 -2.32 -11.67
CA PRO A 144 0.69 -1.08 -12.41
C PRO A 144 2.18 -0.73 -12.48
N ALA A 145 2.61 -0.12 -13.58
CA ALA A 145 4.01 0.23 -13.78
C ALA A 145 4.53 1.10 -12.62
N GLY A 146 5.60 0.64 -11.95
CA GLY A 146 6.21 1.35 -10.82
C GLY A 146 5.49 1.19 -9.47
N ALA A 147 4.38 0.46 -9.41
CA ALA A 147 3.68 0.17 -8.17
C ALA A 147 4.16 -1.15 -7.52
N PHE A 148 3.76 -1.37 -6.27
CA PHE A 148 3.81 -2.67 -5.63
C PHE A 148 2.38 -3.11 -5.32
N LEU A 149 2.00 -4.33 -5.69
CA LEU A 149 0.68 -4.86 -5.37
C LEU A 149 0.78 -5.82 -4.19
N GLY A 150 0.21 -5.41 -3.07
CA GLY A 150 0.15 -6.21 -1.85
C GLY A 150 -0.77 -7.43 -1.95
N ASP A 151 -0.63 -8.36 -1.01
CA ASP A 151 -1.47 -9.57 -0.95
C ASP A 151 -2.97 -9.22 -0.86
N GLY A 152 -3.34 -8.25 -0.01
CA GLY A 152 -4.71 -7.78 0.12
C GLY A 152 -5.23 -7.12 -1.17
N ALA A 153 -4.40 -6.29 -1.80
CA ALA A 153 -4.75 -5.63 -3.06
C ALA A 153 -4.88 -6.63 -4.21
N LEU A 154 -4.02 -7.65 -4.30
CA LEU A 154 -4.10 -8.69 -5.32
C LEU A 154 -5.36 -9.57 -5.16
N LEU A 155 -5.74 -9.88 -3.91
CA LEU A 155 -6.99 -10.58 -3.63
C LEU A 155 -8.21 -9.73 -3.98
N LEU A 156 -8.22 -8.47 -3.55
CA LEU A 156 -9.34 -7.56 -3.75
C LEU A 156 -9.52 -7.19 -5.22
N ASP A 157 -8.41 -6.89 -5.92
CA ASP A 157 -8.44 -6.33 -7.25
C ASP A 157 -8.43 -7.37 -8.34
N TYR A 158 -7.92 -8.58 -8.08
CA TYR A 158 -7.74 -9.60 -9.11
C TYR A 158 -8.26 -10.97 -8.70
N ALA A 159 -8.75 -11.15 -7.48
CA ALA A 159 -9.10 -12.46 -6.92
C ALA A 159 -7.96 -13.48 -7.08
N GLN A 160 -6.72 -13.02 -6.84
CA GLN A 160 -5.51 -13.81 -6.99
C GLN A 160 -4.61 -13.69 -5.77
N ALA A 161 -3.64 -14.60 -5.66
CA ALA A 161 -2.60 -14.56 -4.63
C ALA A 161 -1.30 -15.08 -5.23
N TYR A 162 -0.17 -14.47 -4.86
CA TYR A 162 1.13 -14.85 -5.39
C TYR A 162 2.06 -15.39 -4.29
N LEU A 163 1.85 -16.65 -3.93
CA LEU A 163 2.51 -17.34 -2.81
C LEU A 163 4.04 -17.50 -2.97
N ALA A 164 4.59 -17.24 -4.15
CA ALA A 164 6.00 -17.46 -4.46
C ALA A 164 6.91 -16.25 -4.15
N ARG A 165 6.41 -15.01 -4.22
CA ARG A 165 7.17 -13.80 -3.89
C ARG A 165 6.63 -13.21 -2.59
N GLN A 166 7.48 -13.24 -1.58
CA GLN A 166 7.11 -13.00 -0.19
C GLN A 166 7.64 -11.66 0.28
N VAL A 167 7.02 -10.56 -0.16
CA VAL A 167 7.18 -9.31 0.57
C VAL A 167 5.78 -8.85 0.98
N PRO A 168 5.27 -9.35 2.12
CA PRO A 168 4.06 -8.84 2.73
C PRO A 168 4.06 -7.32 2.78
N THR A 169 2.89 -6.72 2.56
CA THR A 169 2.70 -5.28 2.63
C THR A 169 1.53 -4.86 3.48
N TYR A 170 1.59 -3.62 3.95
CA TYR A 170 0.53 -2.94 4.66
C TYR A 170 0.51 -1.47 4.24
N GLU A 171 -0.65 -0.90 3.96
CA GLU A 171 -0.77 0.51 3.59
C GLU A 171 -1.04 1.36 4.84
N LEU A 172 -0.09 2.20 5.24
CA LEU A 172 -0.30 3.14 6.33
C LEU A 172 -0.91 4.42 5.78
N VAL A 173 -2.17 4.69 6.14
CA VAL A 173 -2.82 5.98 5.88
C VAL A 173 -2.48 6.92 7.04
N LEU A 174 -1.84 8.04 6.72
CA LEU A 174 -1.43 9.06 7.68
C LEU A 174 -2.05 10.40 7.28
N PRO A 175 -3.19 10.80 7.86
CA PRO A 175 -3.74 12.13 7.68
C PRO A 175 -3.05 13.15 8.60
N VAL A 176 -3.01 14.42 8.19
CA VAL A 176 -2.70 15.55 9.08
C VAL A 176 -3.89 15.73 10.02
N PRO A 177 -3.72 15.58 11.36
CA PRO A 177 -4.83 15.74 12.29
C PRO A 177 -5.47 17.12 12.20
N GLU A 178 -6.80 17.20 12.32
CA GLU A 178 -7.52 18.48 12.29
C GLU A 178 -7.13 19.40 13.46
N ASP A 179 -6.81 18.81 14.61
CA ASP A 179 -6.37 19.48 15.83
C ASP A 179 -4.84 19.63 15.93
N CYS A 180 -4.12 19.39 14.83
CA CYS A 180 -2.67 19.50 14.78
C CYS A 180 -2.21 20.93 15.10
N GLU A 181 -1.34 21.06 16.10
CA GLU A 181 -0.69 22.34 16.38
C GLU A 181 0.13 22.78 15.16
N PHE A 182 0.00 24.06 14.76
CA PHE A 182 0.62 24.61 13.55
C PHE A 182 0.25 23.88 12.25
N ARG A 183 -1.01 23.43 12.14
CA ARG A 183 -1.52 22.69 10.98
C ARG A 183 -1.21 23.40 9.66
N ASP A 184 -1.54 24.67 9.53
CA ASP A 184 -1.39 25.42 8.27
C ASP A 184 0.07 25.45 7.80
N ASP A 185 1.02 25.69 8.72
CA ASP A 185 2.44 25.68 8.41
C ASP A 185 2.91 24.27 8.01
N LYS A 186 2.45 23.23 8.70
CA LYS A 186 2.82 21.84 8.38
C LYS A 186 2.28 21.41 7.02
N VAL A 187 1.02 21.73 6.73
CA VAL A 187 0.39 21.46 5.43
C VAL A 187 1.15 22.16 4.30
N ASP A 188 1.45 23.44 4.45
CA ASP A 188 2.21 24.16 3.44
C ASP A 188 3.61 23.49 3.24
N ILE A 189 4.27 22.99 4.30
CA ILE A 189 5.57 22.28 4.15
C ILE A 189 5.38 20.97 3.36
N LEU A 190 4.32 20.22 3.64
CA LEU A 190 3.98 19.00 2.91
C LEU A 190 3.73 19.30 1.43
N GLU A 191 2.98 20.36 1.12
CA GLU A 191 2.73 20.79 -0.27
C GLU A 191 4.03 21.15 -1.00
N THR A 192 4.98 21.79 -0.31
CA THR A 192 6.32 22.09 -0.86
C THR A 192 7.12 20.82 -1.15
N ALA A 193 6.84 19.72 -0.44
CA ALA A 193 7.39 18.40 -0.67
C ALA A 193 6.57 17.54 -1.66
N GLU A 194 5.57 18.14 -2.35
CA GLU A 194 4.63 17.46 -3.26
C GLU A 194 3.74 16.41 -2.56
N LEU A 195 3.52 16.58 -1.25
CA LEU A 195 2.66 15.73 -0.44
C LEU A 195 1.33 16.42 -0.14
N GLY A 196 0.27 15.62 0.03
CA GLY A 196 -1.05 16.09 0.42
C GLY A 196 -1.29 16.05 1.94
N GLU A 197 -2.49 16.44 2.36
CA GLU A 197 -2.91 16.34 3.76
C GLU A 197 -3.21 14.90 4.21
N GLU A 198 -3.43 13.99 3.27
CA GLU A 198 -3.59 12.56 3.51
C GLU A 198 -2.56 11.80 2.69
N MET A 199 -1.66 11.10 3.36
CA MET A 199 -0.55 10.36 2.73
C MET A 199 -0.74 8.87 2.94
N ILE A 200 -0.38 8.08 1.92
CA ILE A 200 -0.44 6.61 1.98
C ILE A 200 0.97 6.07 1.78
N PHE A 201 1.49 5.38 2.79
CA PHE A 201 2.81 4.78 2.76
C PHE A 201 2.72 3.26 2.70
N THR A 202 3.34 2.64 1.69
CA THR A 202 3.44 1.17 1.62
C THR A 202 4.56 0.69 2.55
N LEU A 203 4.19 -0.08 3.57
CA LEU A 203 5.11 -0.76 4.46
C LEU A 203 5.43 -2.15 3.92
N LEU A 204 6.68 -2.58 4.02
CA LEU A 204 7.17 -3.88 3.54
C LEU A 204 7.75 -4.65 4.73
N ALA A 205 7.37 -5.92 4.90
CA ALA A 205 7.92 -6.73 6.00
C ALA A 205 9.44 -6.87 5.90
N GLY A 206 10.13 -6.70 7.04
CA GLY A 206 11.59 -6.77 7.13
C GLY A 206 12.35 -5.62 6.46
N GLN A 207 11.67 -4.56 6.02
CA GLN A 207 12.32 -3.34 5.52
C GLN A 207 12.13 -2.19 6.50
N ASP A 208 13.05 -1.23 6.46
CA ASP A 208 12.93 0.01 7.21
C ASP A 208 11.73 0.82 6.71
N PRO A 209 11.05 1.58 7.59
CA PRO A 209 10.00 2.52 7.18
C PRO A 209 10.51 3.47 6.09
N PRO A 210 9.67 3.84 5.10
CA PRO A 210 10.04 4.81 4.09
C PRO A 210 10.57 6.10 4.72
N GLN A 211 11.64 6.64 4.16
CA GLN A 211 12.26 7.85 4.68
C GLN A 211 11.29 9.05 4.67
N GLU A 212 10.40 9.11 3.67
CA GLU A 212 9.33 10.11 3.57
C GLU A 212 8.31 9.99 4.71
N LEU A 213 7.97 8.77 5.13
CA LEU A 213 7.12 8.53 6.30
C LEU A 213 7.79 9.08 7.56
N LEU A 214 9.09 8.81 7.76
CA LEU A 214 9.83 9.33 8.91
C LEU A 214 9.89 10.86 8.92
N ALA A 215 10.12 11.48 7.77
CA ALA A 215 10.12 12.94 7.64
C ALA A 215 8.74 13.54 7.94
N THR A 216 7.67 12.91 7.44
CA THR A 216 6.29 13.32 7.70
C THR A 216 5.97 13.25 9.19
N LEU A 217 6.29 12.13 9.85
CA LEU A 217 6.05 11.96 11.28
C LEU A 217 6.82 12.99 12.13
N ARG A 218 8.07 13.29 11.77
CA ARG A 218 8.86 14.35 12.44
C ARG A 218 8.23 15.72 12.28
N LEU A 219 7.79 16.06 11.06
CA LEU A 219 7.09 17.30 10.76
C LEU A 219 5.81 17.44 11.59
N LEU A 220 4.98 16.39 11.62
CA LEU A 220 3.76 16.37 12.42
C LEU A 220 4.05 16.51 13.92
N GLY A 221 5.17 15.96 14.38
CA GLY A 221 5.67 16.09 15.75
C GLY A 221 6.36 17.42 16.07
N LEU A 222 6.50 18.37 15.14
CA LEU A 222 7.09 19.67 15.45
C LEU A 222 6.14 20.47 16.35
N LYS A 223 6.62 20.77 17.56
CA LYS A 223 5.93 21.57 18.58
C LYS A 223 6.93 22.08 19.60
N GLY A 224 6.50 22.98 20.48
CA GLY A 224 7.31 23.45 21.60
C GLY A 224 8.68 23.97 21.16
N LYS A 225 9.76 23.32 21.63
CA LYS A 225 11.15 23.73 21.34
C LYS A 225 11.56 23.55 19.88
N ASP A 226 10.87 22.72 19.12
CA ASP A 226 11.18 22.44 17.71
C ASP A 226 10.31 23.27 16.76
N ALA A 227 9.30 23.99 17.27
CA ALA A 227 8.36 24.78 16.46
C ALA A 227 9.04 25.92 15.68
N PHE A 228 10.23 26.38 16.11
CA PHE A 228 10.99 27.39 15.37
C PHE A 228 11.35 26.95 13.94
N LEU A 229 11.36 25.65 13.65
CA LEU A 229 11.60 25.13 12.29
C LEU A 229 10.43 25.38 11.34
N LEU A 230 9.27 25.78 11.86
CA LEU A 230 8.09 26.17 11.07
C LEU A 230 8.12 27.66 10.66
N GLU A 231 9.05 28.44 11.19
CA GLU A 231 9.18 29.86 10.89
C GLU A 231 9.44 30.09 9.39
N SER A 232 8.89 31.18 8.86
CA SER A 232 8.97 31.54 7.42
C SER A 232 10.39 31.57 6.84
N VAL A 233 11.43 31.81 7.66
CA VAL A 233 12.84 31.81 7.24
C VAL A 233 13.35 30.42 6.85
N PHE A 234 12.74 29.36 7.38
CA PHE A 234 13.12 27.96 7.10
C PHE A 234 12.14 27.26 6.16
N ARG A 235 11.16 27.98 5.62
CA ARG A 235 10.03 27.41 4.88
C ARG A 235 10.44 26.42 3.77
N ARG A 236 11.53 26.73 3.05
CA ARG A 236 12.01 25.93 1.91
C ARG A 236 12.91 24.78 2.34
N GLU A 237 13.52 24.89 3.51
CA GLU A 237 14.50 23.96 4.05
C GLU A 237 13.91 23.01 5.10
N ALA A 238 12.75 23.37 5.69
CA ALA A 238 12.10 22.67 6.78
C ALA A 238 11.88 21.18 6.48
N TRP A 239 11.39 20.87 5.27
CA TRP A 239 11.27 19.48 4.83
C TRP A 239 12.63 18.75 4.83
N GLY A 240 13.67 19.41 4.35
CA GLY A 240 15.04 18.89 4.35
C GLY A 240 15.56 18.63 5.76
N PHE A 241 15.19 19.46 6.75
CA PHE A 241 15.52 19.20 8.15
C PHE A 241 14.80 17.95 8.68
N CYS A 242 13.52 17.75 8.33
CA CYS A 242 12.75 16.56 8.71
C CYS A 242 13.31 15.25 8.10
N GLN A 243 14.16 15.31 7.08
CA GLN A 243 14.88 14.13 6.59
C GLN A 243 15.89 13.57 7.61
N ALA A 244 16.20 14.31 8.67
CA ALA A 244 17.04 13.86 9.76
C ALA A 244 16.31 13.95 11.11
N PRO A 245 16.81 13.26 12.15
CA PRO A 245 16.30 13.42 13.51
C PRO A 245 16.36 14.89 13.96
N ILE A 246 15.22 15.41 14.43
CA ILE A 246 15.11 16.82 14.85
C ILE A 246 15.57 16.98 16.31
N SER A 247 14.88 16.30 17.22
CA SER A 247 15.18 16.28 18.64
C SER A 247 14.87 14.91 19.24
N MET A 248 15.44 14.63 20.40
CA MET A 248 15.18 13.36 21.10
C MET A 248 13.71 13.21 21.51
N ASP A 249 13.06 14.31 21.91
CA ASP A 249 11.66 14.27 22.32
C ASP A 249 10.74 14.06 21.11
N ASN A 250 11.00 14.74 19.98
CA ASN A 250 10.27 14.52 18.73
C ASN A 250 10.40 13.07 18.23
N GLU A 251 11.61 12.50 18.22
CA GLU A 251 11.81 11.10 17.83
C GLU A 251 11.13 10.13 18.81
N ARG A 252 11.22 10.38 20.12
CA ARG A 252 10.58 9.52 21.13
C ARG A 252 9.07 9.47 20.92
N GLU A 253 8.42 10.62 20.84
CA GLU A 253 6.96 10.70 20.71
C GLU A 253 6.47 10.03 19.42
N MET A 254 7.12 10.30 18.28
CA MET A 254 6.83 9.62 17.02
C MET A 254 6.94 8.10 17.18
N CYS A 255 8.05 7.63 17.76
CA CYS A 255 8.29 6.20 17.86
C CYS A 255 7.32 5.51 18.82
N GLU A 256 6.98 6.13 19.94
CA GLU A 256 5.98 5.63 20.89
C GLU A 256 4.59 5.56 20.25
N ALA A 257 4.19 6.60 19.50
CA ALA A 257 2.91 6.64 18.81
C ALA A 257 2.80 5.56 17.72
N MET A 258 3.82 5.40 16.88
CA MET A 258 3.84 4.38 15.82
C MET A 258 3.92 2.97 16.40
N LEU A 259 4.75 2.75 17.43
CA LEU A 259 4.84 1.47 18.13
C LEU A 259 3.50 1.09 18.78
N GLY A 260 2.85 2.05 19.45
CA GLY A 260 1.54 1.86 20.08
C GLY A 260 0.47 1.50 19.05
N SER A 261 0.42 2.22 17.93
CA SER A 261 -0.53 1.99 16.84
C SER A 261 -0.33 0.63 16.17
N ALA A 262 0.92 0.27 15.87
CA ALA A 262 1.25 -1.02 15.28
C ALA A 262 0.89 -2.19 16.22
N ARG A 263 1.16 -2.06 17.53
CA ARG A 263 0.76 -3.06 18.53
C ARG A 263 -0.75 -3.17 18.64
N ALA A 264 -1.48 -2.06 18.67
CA ALA A 264 -2.94 -2.09 18.72
C ALA A 264 -3.55 -2.79 17.49
N ALA A 265 -3.03 -2.51 16.29
CA ALA A 265 -3.45 -3.17 15.06
C ALA A 265 -3.12 -4.68 15.07
N LEU A 266 -1.95 -5.07 15.59
CA LEU A 266 -1.60 -6.48 15.78
C LEU A 266 -2.54 -7.19 16.74
N GLU A 267 -2.82 -6.60 17.91
CA GLU A 267 -3.73 -7.19 18.89
C GLU A 267 -5.13 -7.42 18.32
N ALA A 268 -5.63 -6.49 17.49
CA ALA A 268 -6.90 -6.65 16.78
C ALA A 268 -6.92 -7.87 15.83
N MET A 269 -5.76 -8.33 15.35
CA MET A 269 -5.61 -9.52 14.51
C MET A 269 -5.26 -10.79 15.30
N GLY A 270 -5.21 -10.74 16.63
CA GLY A 270 -4.80 -11.87 17.48
C GLY A 270 -3.33 -11.83 17.94
N GLY A 271 -2.69 -10.67 17.86
CA GLY A 271 -1.35 -10.41 18.39
C GLY A 271 -0.22 -10.93 17.49
N ALA A 272 1.01 -10.94 18.03
CA ALA A 272 2.21 -11.35 17.28
C ALA A 272 2.17 -12.81 16.80
N GLU A 273 1.41 -13.68 17.47
CA GLU A 273 1.24 -15.08 17.05
C GLU A 273 0.57 -15.20 15.68
N ALA A 274 -0.23 -14.20 15.29
CA ALA A 274 -0.87 -14.14 13.97
C ALA A 274 0.15 -14.10 12.83
N ALA A 275 1.36 -13.55 13.08
CA ALA A 275 2.43 -13.48 12.09
C ALA A 275 2.96 -14.87 11.68
N GLY A 276 2.91 -15.85 12.60
CA GLY A 276 3.13 -17.28 12.36
C GLY A 276 4.37 -17.70 11.54
N ALA A 277 4.56 -19.00 11.35
CA ALA A 277 5.47 -19.49 10.31
C ALA A 277 4.80 -19.37 8.94
N TRP A 278 5.58 -19.03 7.91
CA TRP A 278 5.08 -19.07 6.55
C TRP A 278 4.94 -20.51 6.07
N GLU A 279 3.72 -20.91 5.76
CA GLU A 279 3.41 -22.16 5.08
C GLU A 279 2.83 -21.84 3.70
N ARG A 280 3.34 -22.51 2.66
CA ARG A 280 2.72 -22.48 1.32
C ARG A 280 1.46 -23.34 1.34
N THR A 281 0.42 -22.82 1.97
CA THR A 281 -0.88 -23.47 2.04
C THR A 281 -1.68 -23.18 0.78
N LYS A 282 -2.38 -24.18 0.28
CA LYS A 282 -3.32 -24.00 -0.83
C LYS A 282 -4.47 -23.09 -0.36
N LEU A 283 -4.80 -22.09 -1.16
CA LEU A 283 -5.89 -21.15 -0.86
C LEU A 283 -7.21 -21.65 -1.44
N ASP A 284 -7.65 -22.84 -1.03
CA ASP A 284 -8.88 -23.48 -1.51
C ASP A 284 -10.09 -23.30 -0.60
N SER A 285 -9.92 -22.63 0.54
CA SER A 285 -11.00 -22.22 1.44
C SER A 285 -10.88 -20.74 1.81
N ARG A 286 -11.99 -20.15 2.23
CA ARG A 286 -12.02 -18.77 2.73
C ARG A 286 -11.21 -18.62 4.01
N GLU A 287 -11.22 -19.63 4.87
CA GLU A 287 -10.38 -19.71 6.05
C GLU A 287 -8.89 -19.66 5.69
N ALA A 288 -8.47 -20.38 4.64
CA ALA A 288 -7.09 -20.35 4.17
C ALA A 288 -6.69 -18.97 3.63
N VAL A 289 -7.58 -18.31 2.89
CA VAL A 289 -7.37 -16.94 2.38
C VAL A 289 -7.28 -15.93 3.52
N ALA A 290 -8.20 -16.01 4.50
CA ALA A 290 -8.21 -15.12 5.64
C ALA A 290 -6.96 -15.29 6.52
N ALA A 291 -6.56 -16.54 6.78
CA ALA A 291 -5.33 -16.84 7.51
C ALA A 291 -4.08 -16.32 6.77
N PHE A 292 -4.06 -16.43 5.44
CA PHE A 292 -2.98 -15.92 4.59
C PHE A 292 -2.85 -14.39 4.72
N VAL A 293 -3.94 -13.65 4.57
CA VAL A 293 -3.95 -12.18 4.67
C VAL A 293 -3.53 -11.73 6.06
N ARG A 294 -4.16 -12.27 7.09
CA ARG A 294 -3.87 -11.94 8.48
C ARG A 294 -2.38 -12.16 8.80
N ARG A 295 -1.83 -13.28 8.34
CA ARG A 295 -0.40 -13.58 8.52
C ARG A 295 0.49 -12.57 7.79
N SER A 296 0.13 -12.23 6.56
CA SER A 296 0.87 -11.26 5.75
C SER A 296 0.92 -9.90 6.44
N GLU A 297 -0.25 -9.33 6.78
CA GLU A 297 -0.36 -8.03 7.44
C GLU A 297 0.32 -8.03 8.83
N ALA A 298 0.12 -9.08 9.63
CA ALA A 298 0.74 -9.21 10.94
C ALA A 298 2.27 -9.21 10.84
N ARG A 299 2.87 -9.89 9.85
CA ARG A 299 4.33 -9.88 9.65
C ARG A 299 4.87 -8.48 9.38
N VAL A 300 4.15 -7.68 8.59
CA VAL A 300 4.56 -6.29 8.30
C VAL A 300 4.52 -5.46 9.58
N LEU A 301 3.42 -5.53 10.32
CA LEU A 301 3.25 -4.76 11.54
C LEU A 301 4.22 -5.21 12.65
N THR A 302 4.56 -6.50 12.73
CA THR A 302 5.58 -7.00 13.65
C THR A 302 6.95 -6.39 13.31
N SER A 303 7.40 -6.48 12.06
CA SER A 303 8.68 -5.88 11.66
C SER A 303 8.69 -4.35 11.86
N PHE A 304 7.59 -3.68 11.56
CA PHE A 304 7.44 -2.24 11.76
C PHE A 304 7.52 -1.86 13.25
N ALA A 305 6.83 -2.60 14.12
CA ALA A 305 6.90 -2.41 15.57
C ALA A 305 8.30 -2.70 16.11
N GLU A 306 8.98 -3.74 15.62
CA GLU A 306 10.36 -4.06 15.99
C GLU A 306 11.31 -2.93 15.61
N TRP A 307 11.17 -2.36 14.40
CA TRP A 307 11.98 -1.23 13.96
C TRP A 307 11.84 -0.03 14.90
N PHE A 308 10.61 0.39 15.22
CA PHE A 308 10.37 1.51 16.12
C PHE A 308 10.81 1.21 17.57
N SER A 309 10.67 -0.03 18.02
CA SER A 309 11.18 -0.45 19.33
C SER A 309 12.69 -0.37 19.42
N THR A 310 13.42 -0.80 18.38
CA THR A 310 14.89 -0.66 18.31
C THR A 310 15.27 0.81 18.24
N ARG A 311 14.56 1.60 17.44
CA ARG A 311 14.78 3.05 17.31
C ARG A 311 14.67 3.77 18.65
N LEU A 312 13.69 3.41 19.49
CA LEU A 312 13.54 3.94 20.85
C LEU A 312 14.73 3.64 21.76
N GLN A 313 15.36 2.47 21.61
CA GLN A 313 16.55 2.09 22.39
C GLN A 313 17.80 2.85 21.94
N ASP A 314 17.83 3.27 20.68
CA ASP A 314 18.95 3.95 20.06
C ASP A 314 18.87 5.47 20.08
N LEU A 315 17.84 6.07 20.71
CA LEU A 315 17.65 7.53 20.75
C LEU A 315 18.93 8.29 21.17
N SER A 316 19.62 7.83 22.20
CA SER A 316 20.86 8.49 22.68
C SER A 316 22.05 8.40 21.73
N LYS A 317 21.96 7.57 20.68
CA LYS A 317 22.99 7.38 19.66
C LYS A 317 22.71 8.19 18.39
N LEU A 318 21.55 8.83 18.31
CA LEU A 318 21.15 9.62 17.15
C LEU A 318 21.78 11.00 17.20
N GLU A 319 22.14 11.50 16.02
CA GLU A 319 22.60 12.87 15.87
C GLU A 319 21.43 13.77 15.47
N TYR A 320 21.15 14.77 16.31
CA TYR A 320 20.01 15.66 16.19
C TYR A 320 20.34 16.99 15.50
N TYR A 321 19.31 17.75 15.12
CA TYR A 321 19.45 19.02 14.40
C TYR A 321 20.47 19.98 15.03
N GLN A 322 20.42 20.17 16.35
CA GLN A 322 21.33 21.09 17.04
C GLN A 322 22.79 20.61 16.98
N GLU A 323 23.04 19.31 17.10
CA GLU A 323 24.39 18.73 17.03
C GLU A 323 24.97 18.88 15.62
N LYS A 324 24.17 18.61 14.58
CA LYS A 324 24.57 18.80 13.18
C LYS A 324 24.95 20.24 12.90
N ARG A 325 24.10 21.18 13.33
CA ARG A 325 24.33 22.62 13.13
C ARG A 325 25.60 23.09 13.82
N LEU A 326 25.95 22.55 14.99
CA LEU A 326 27.20 22.87 15.68
C LEU A 326 28.44 22.33 14.94
N LYS A 327 28.34 21.18 14.29
CA LYS A 327 29.42 20.64 13.44
C LYS A 327 29.62 21.46 12.18
N ASP A 328 28.55 21.91 11.54
CA ASP A 328 28.61 22.76 10.34
C ASP A 328 29.26 24.12 10.62
N LEU A 329 29.26 24.57 11.87
CA LEU A 329 29.97 25.78 12.30
C LEU A 329 31.49 25.58 12.41
N ASN A 330 32.04 24.38 12.16
CA ASN A 330 33.46 24.02 12.29
C ASN A 330 34.07 24.42 13.64
N LEU A 331 33.23 24.54 14.68
CA LEU A 331 33.67 24.84 16.05
C LEU A 331 34.40 23.65 16.68
N LEU A 332 34.26 22.46 16.09
CA LEU A 332 34.93 21.23 16.48
C LEU A 332 35.69 20.66 15.27
N ASP A 333 36.91 20.19 15.47
CA ASP A 333 37.67 19.48 14.43
C ASP A 333 37.18 18.03 14.22
N ALA A 334 37.78 17.31 13.27
CA ALA A 334 37.44 15.92 12.94
C ALA A 334 37.64 14.92 14.12
N SER A 335 38.32 15.34 15.19
CA SER A 335 38.51 14.60 16.43
C SER A 335 37.56 15.03 17.56
N GLY A 336 36.64 15.96 17.31
CA GLY A 336 35.68 16.47 18.29
C GLY A 336 36.28 17.47 19.29
N GLN A 337 37.44 18.05 18.99
CA GLN A 337 38.08 19.08 19.82
C GLN A 337 37.66 20.48 19.37
N SER A 338 37.38 21.36 20.33
CA SER A 338 36.96 22.73 20.03
C SER A 338 38.11 23.59 19.52
N THR A 339 37.84 24.46 18.54
CA THR A 339 38.79 25.48 18.07
C THR A 339 39.23 26.45 19.18
N TYR A 340 38.50 26.47 20.30
CA TYR A 340 38.77 27.29 21.48
C TYR A 340 39.22 26.48 22.70
N SER A 341 39.67 25.23 22.54
CA SER A 341 40.26 24.48 23.67
C SER A 341 41.46 25.27 24.23
N GLU A 342 41.53 25.42 25.56
CA GLU A 342 42.40 26.32 26.36
C GLU A 342 43.92 26.16 26.19
N ALA A 343 44.41 25.61 25.07
CA ALA A 343 45.83 25.42 24.80
C ALA A 343 46.51 26.65 24.18
N ASP A 344 45.75 27.65 23.69
CA ASP A 344 46.30 28.82 22.97
C ASP A 344 46.28 30.14 23.76
N ASP A 345 45.88 30.12 25.04
CA ASP A 345 46.08 31.28 25.94
C ASP A 345 47.47 31.21 26.61
N VAL A 346 48.51 31.46 25.82
CA VAL A 346 49.84 31.86 26.33
C VAL A 346 50.14 33.25 25.79
N TRP A 347 49.86 34.26 26.61
CA TRP A 347 50.35 35.63 26.44
C TRP A 347 51.74 35.79 27.07
#